data_AF-A0A660RHA5-F1
#
_entry.id   AF-A0A660RHA5-F1
#
_cell.length_a   1.000
_cell.length_b   1.000
_cell.length_c   1.000
_cell.angle_alpha   90.00
_cell.angle_beta   90.00
_cell.angle_gamma   90.00
#
_symmetry.space_group_name_H-M   'P 1'
#
loop_
_entity.id
_entity.type
_entity.pdbx_description
1 polymer ?
#
loop_
_entity_poly.entity_id
_entity_poly.type
_entity_poly.pdbx_seq_one_letter_code
_entity_poly.pdbx_strand_id
1 'polypeptide(L)' 'DSLKELGCEHDIVMTLSFVQLAVIPKLKITDKGLVDVENQRFVDLFT' A
#
# COMPACT_ATOMS: atom_id res chain seq x y z
N ASP A 1 14.76 -1.09 -16.10
CA ASP A 1 15.73 -1.75 -16.99
C ASP A 1 16.18 -3.12 -16.47
N SER A 2 16.66 -3.23 -15.22
CA SER A 2 17.11 -4.51 -14.65
C SER A 2 16.07 -5.65 -14.65
N LEU A 3 14.77 -5.36 -14.52
CA LEU A 3 13.73 -6.40 -14.58
C LEU A 3 13.51 -6.96 -15.99
N LYS A 4 13.72 -6.14 -17.03
CA LYS A 4 13.63 -6.57 -18.42
C LYS A 4 14.80 -7.48 -18.78
N GLU A 5 15.99 -7.20 -18.24
CA GLU A 5 17.18 -8.06 -18.39
C GLU A 5 16.99 -9.45 -17.78
N LEU A 6 16.14 -9.57 -16.76
CA LEU A 6 15.75 -10.85 -16.14
C LEU A 6 14.61 -11.57 -16.89
N GLY A 7 14.18 -11.06 -18.05
CA GLY A 7 13.13 -11.66 -18.88
C GLY A 7 11.70 -11.33 -18.41
N CYS A 8 11.51 -10.30 -17.59
CA CYS A 8 10.18 -9.86 -17.20
C CYS A 8 9.58 -8.94 -18.28
N GLU A 9 8.66 -9.49 -19.09
CA GLU A 9 8.02 -8.76 -20.20
C GLU A 9 6.86 -7.85 -19.76
N HIS A 10 6.33 -8.04 -18.55
CA HIS A 10 5.19 -7.30 -18.01
C HIS A 10 5.57 -6.51 -16.76
N ASP A 11 4.79 -5.47 -16.42
CA ASP A 11 4.97 -4.71 -15.19
C ASP A 11 4.50 -5.51 -13.96
N ILE A 12 5.25 -6.57 -13.64
CA ILE A 12 4.97 -7.47 -12.53
C ILE A 12 5.03 -6.74 -11.19
N VAL A 13 5.77 -5.64 -11.10
CA VAL A 13 5.90 -4.84 -9.87
C VAL A 13 4.59 -4.15 -9.56
N MET A 14 3.94 -3.57 -10.57
CA MET A 14 2.60 -3.01 -10.41
C MET A 14 1.63 -4.08 -9.91
N THR A 15 1.58 -5.26 -10.54
CA THR A 15 0.70 -6.36 -10.12
C THR A 15 0.98 -6.84 -8.69
N LEU A 16 2.25 -6.97 -8.30
CA LEU A 16 2.64 -7.38 -6.94
C LEU A 16 2.34 -6.31 -5.89
N SER A 17 2.31 -5.03 -6.26
CA SER A 17 1.89 -3.95 -5.34
C SER A 17 0.44 -4.12 -4.88
N PHE A 18 -0.42 -4.69 -5.74
CA PHE A 18 -1.82 -5.00 -5.45
C PHE A 18 -2.02 -6.26 -4.59
N VAL A 19 -1.04 -7.18 -4.52
CA VAL A 19 -1.12 -8.34 -3.63
C VAL A 19 -1.16 -7.90 -2.15
N GLN A 20 -0.51 -6.77 -1.83
CA GLN A 20 -0.64 -6.15 -0.51
C GLN A 20 -2.02 -5.53 -0.29
N LEU A 21 -2.78 -5.24 -1.35
CA LEU A 21 -4.07 -4.57 -1.25
C LEU A 21 -5.25 -5.51 -0.97
N ALA A 22 -5.10 -6.82 -1.20
CA ALA A 22 -6.12 -7.80 -0.80
C ALA A 22 -6.37 -7.81 0.73
N VAL A 23 -5.50 -7.15 1.50
CA VAL A 23 -5.56 -7.01 2.96
C VAL A 23 -5.38 -5.56 3.42
N ILE A 24 -5.70 -4.53 2.60
CA ILE A 24 -5.61 -3.15 3.09
C ILE A 24 -6.45 -3.03 4.37
N PRO A 25 -5.84 -2.70 5.52
CA PRO A 25 -6.61 -2.54 6.75
C PRO A 25 -7.42 -1.25 6.67
N LYS A 26 -8.67 -1.27 7.13
CA LYS A 26 -9.55 -0.09 7.19
C LYS A 26 -8.94 1.04 8.04
N LEU A 27 -8.13 0.66 9.03
CA LEU A 27 -7.43 1.56 9.94
C LEU A 27 -5.96 1.14 10.04
N LYS A 28 -5.04 2.08 9.83
CA LYS A 28 -3.59 1.81 9.77
C LYS A 28 -2.83 2.77 10.66
N ILE A 29 -1.94 2.24 11.52
CA ILE A 29 -0.92 3.05 12.20
C ILE A 29 0.25 3.25 11.23
N THR A 30 0.68 4.49 11.08
CA THR A 30 1.81 4.90 10.25
C THR A 30 2.80 5.74 11.07
N ASP A 31 3.94 6.06 10.49
CA ASP A 31 4.91 7.03 11.02
C ASP A 31 4.31 8.43 11.22
N LYS A 32 3.24 8.77 10.49
CA LYS A 32 2.52 10.05 10.58
C LYS A 32 1.30 10.01 11.49
N GLY A 33 1.02 8.87 12.14
CA GLY A 33 -0.12 8.70 13.04
C GLY A 33 -1.14 7.67 12.54
N LEU A 34 -2.32 7.69 13.16
CA LEU A 34 -3.44 6.78 12.84
C LEU A 34 -4.21 7.31 11.62
N VAL A 35 -4.38 6.45 10.61
CA VAL A 35 -5.03 6.79 9.35
C VAL A 35 -6.23 5.88 9.12
N ASP A 36 -7.38 6.50 8.89
CA ASP A 36 -8.56 5.86 8.30
C ASP A 36 -8.33 5.75 6.79
N VAL A 37 -8.10 4.51 6.34
CA VAL A 37 -7.71 4.21 4.95
C VAL A 37 -8.92 4.26 4.01
N GLU A 38 -10.14 4.04 4.53
CA GLU A 38 -11.36 4.14 3.74
C GLU A 38 -11.67 5.61 3.39
N ASN A 39 -11.51 6.52 4.36
CA ASN A 39 -11.82 7.95 4.20
C ASN A 39 -10.59 8.83 3.92
N GLN A 40 -9.39 8.24 3.81
CA GLN A 40 -8.13 8.93 3.53
C GLN A 40 -7.85 10.12 4.46
N ARG A 41 -8.08 9.94 5.77
CA ARG A 41 -7.91 11.00 6.78
C ARG A 41 -7.19 10.50 8.03
N PHE A 42 -6.52 11.41 8.73
CA PHE A 42 -6.00 11.14 10.07
C PHE A 42 -7.12 11.05 11.09
N VAL A 43 -6.91 10.24 12.12
CA VAL A 43 -7.85 10.02 13.22
C VAL A 43 -7.13 10.30 14.53
N ASP A 44 -7.76 11.10 15.39
CA ASP A 44 -7.23 11.38 16.73
C ASP A 44 -7.34 10.14 17.63
N LEU A 45 -6.33 9.91 18.47
CA LEU A 45 -6.28 8.77 19.39
C LEU A 45 -7.02 9.01 20.72
N PHE A 46 -7.15 10.28 21.11
CA PHE A 46 -7.71 10.70 22.39
C PHE A 46 -8.56 11.96 22.22
N THR A 47 -9.50 12.16 23.14
CA THR A 47 -10.38 13.33 23.22
C THR A 47 -9.99 14.21 24.39
#